data_AF-A0A1H6ICG2-F1
#
_entry.id   AF-A0A1H6ICG2-F1
#
_cell.length_a   1.000
_cell.length_b   1.000
_cell.length_c   1.000
_cell.angle_alpha   90.00
_cell.angle_beta   90.00
_cell.angle_gamma   90.00
#
_symmetry.space_group_name_H-M   'P 1'
#
loop_
_entity.id
_entity.type
_entity.pdbx_description
1 polymer ?
#
loop_
_entity_poly.entity_id
_entity_poly.type
_entity_poly.pdbx_seq_one_letter_code
_entity_poly.pdbx_strand_id
1 'polypeptide(L)'
;MWVGTMGIRTAFRQTRWITIGALAVAIWTVVVWFEVLGLMEWTAMDYVGRSAVSGVIGLLVLGALVVLLVAMFGELGEEEPAPESWPPT
;
A
#
# COMPACT_ATOMS: atom_id res chain seq x y z
N MET A 1 18.73 -26.33 -12.24
CA MET A 1 19.59 -25.23 -11.77
C MET A 1 19.03 -23.94 -12.37
N TRP A 2 18.73 -22.95 -11.51
CA TRP A 2 18.12 -21.64 -11.77
C TRP A 2 16.61 -21.59 -12.10
N VAL A 3 15.80 -21.70 -11.04
CA VAL A 3 14.50 -21.00 -10.98
C VAL A 3 14.84 -19.55 -10.66
N GLY A 4 15.07 -18.75 -11.69
CA GLY A 4 15.18 -17.31 -11.54
C GLY A 4 13.87 -16.81 -10.95
N THR A 5 13.96 -16.04 -9.88
CA THR A 5 12.85 -15.29 -9.29
C THR A 5 12.08 -14.61 -10.42
N MET A 6 10.89 -15.11 -10.77
CA MET A 6 9.95 -14.34 -11.57
C MET A 6 9.62 -13.10 -10.74
N GLY A 7 10.34 -12.02 -11.03
CA GLY A 7 10.32 -10.81 -10.23
C GLY A 7 8.87 -10.35 -10.10
N ILE A 8 8.49 -9.95 -8.90
CA ILE A 8 7.21 -9.30 -8.60
C ILE A 8 6.83 -8.30 -9.71
N ARG A 9 7.82 -7.57 -10.25
CA ARG A 9 7.70 -6.67 -11.41
C ARG A 9 7.05 -7.29 -12.66
N THR A 10 7.39 -8.53 -13.02
CA THR A 10 6.81 -9.24 -14.17
C THR A 10 5.33 -9.60 -13.93
N ALA A 11 4.97 -9.99 -12.70
CA ALA A 11 3.59 -10.26 -12.32
C ALA A 11 2.71 -8.99 -12.36
N PHE A 12 3.26 -7.85 -11.92
CA PHE A 12 2.60 -6.55 -11.99
C PHE A 12 2.48 -5.99 -13.43
N ARG A 13 3.53 -6.10 -14.26
CA ARG A 13 3.51 -5.62 -15.64
C ARG A 13 2.58 -6.45 -16.55
N GLN A 14 2.39 -7.74 -16.26
CA GLN A 14 1.46 -8.60 -16.99
C GLN A 14 -0.01 -8.39 -16.59
N THR A 15 -0.28 -7.94 -15.37
CA THR A 15 -1.63 -7.98 -14.79
C THR A 15 -2.08 -6.60 -14.33
N ARG A 16 -2.51 -5.77 -15.28
CA ARG A 16 -3.07 -4.41 -15.06
C ARG A 16 -4.14 -4.36 -13.95
N TRP A 17 -4.81 -5.48 -13.69
CA TRP A 17 -5.79 -5.64 -12.61
C TRP A 17 -5.22 -5.48 -11.20
N ILE A 18 -3.96 -5.84 -10.96
CA ILE A 18 -3.35 -5.73 -9.63
C ILE A 18 -3.18 -4.25 -9.26
N THR A 19 -2.74 -3.41 -10.20
CA THR A 19 -2.64 -1.95 -10.02
C THR A 19 -4.00 -1.33 -9.69
N ILE A 20 -5.05 -1.71 -10.42
CA ILE A 20 -6.43 -1.24 -10.17
C ILE A 20 -6.89 -1.70 -8.78
N GLY A 21 -6.66 -2.97 -8.44
CA GLY A 21 -7.01 -3.51 -7.12
C GLY A 21 -6.29 -2.80 -5.99
N ALA A 22 -4.98 -2.54 -6.12
CA ALA A 22 -4.20 -1.81 -5.13
C ALA A 22 -4.69 -0.36 -4.94
N LEU A 23 -5.09 0.32 -6.03
CA LEU A 23 -5.72 1.64 -5.97
C LEU A 23 -7.07 1.61 -5.24
N ALA A 24 -7.91 0.61 -5.55
CA ALA A 24 -9.19 0.43 -4.88
C ALA A 24 -9.00 0.17 -3.38
N VAL A 25 -8.02 -0.66 -3.01
CA VAL A 25 -7.65 -0.90 -1.60
C VAL A 25 -7.17 0.39 -0.94
N ALA A 26 -6.31 1.17 -1.59
CA ALA A 26 -5.83 2.44 -1.04
C ALA A 26 -6.99 3.40 -0.74
N ILE A 27 -7.93 3.55 -1.68
CA ILE A 27 -9.13 4.37 -1.49
C ILE A 27 -9.99 3.83 -0.35
N TRP A 28 -10.24 2.51 -0.32
CA TRP A 28 -10.99 1.87 0.74
C TRP A 28 -10.36 2.10 2.12
N THR A 29 -9.03 1.99 2.23
CA THR A 29 -8.30 2.23 3.48
C THR A 29 -8.55 3.64 4.01
N VAL A 30 -8.63 4.65 3.14
CA VAL A 30 -8.97 6.02 3.54
C VAL A 30 -10.40 6.12 4.06
N VAL A 31 -11.36 5.40 3.46
CA VAL A 31 -12.74 5.34 3.96
C VAL A 31 -12.78 4.75 5.37
N VAL A 32 -12.13 3.61 5.58
CA VAL A 32 -12.04 2.95 6.89
C VAL A 32 -11.37 3.86 7.93
N TRP A 33 -10.39 4.67 7.52
CA TRP A 33 -9.77 5.66 8.42
C TRP A 33 -10.79 6.63 9.01
N PHE A 34 -11.67 7.17 8.16
CA PHE A 34 -12.74 8.06 8.60
C PHE A 34 -13.79 7.34 9.45
N GLU A 35 -14.09 6.08 9.16
CA GLU A 35 -14.97 5.26 9.99
C GLU A 35 -14.40 5.05 11.40
N VAL A 36 -13.09 4.75 11.50
CA VAL A 36 -12.41 4.60 12.80
C VAL A 36 -12.46 5.91 13.59
N LEU A 37 -12.22 7.05 12.94
CA LEU A 37 -12.36 8.37 13.58
C LEU A 37 -13.80 8.63 14.08
N GLY A 38 -14.80 8.28 13.27
CA GLY A 38 -16.21 8.48 13.62
C GLY A 38 -16.72 7.54 14.71
N LEU A 39 -16.14 6.35 14.83
CA LEU A 39 -16.50 5.39 15.87
C LEU A 39 -15.77 5.67 17.19
N MET A 40 -14.67 6.41 17.21
CA MET A 40 -13.81 6.55 18.37
C MET A 40 -14.53 7.17 19.59
N GLU A 41 -14.51 6.45 20.72
CA GLU A 41 -15.09 6.90 21.98
C GLU A 41 -14.00 7.25 23.00
N TRP A 42 -13.92 8.54 23.35
CA TRP A 42 -12.92 9.09 24.27
C TRP A 42 -13.20 8.78 25.74
N THR A 43 -14.45 8.48 26.07
CA THR A 43 -14.92 8.18 27.44
C THR A 43 -14.85 6.70 27.80
N ALA A 44 -14.56 5.83 26.82
CA ALA A 44 -14.39 4.42 27.06
C ALA A 44 -13.13 4.17 27.91
N MET A 45 -13.31 3.52 29.07
CA MET A 45 -12.21 3.13 29.96
C MET A 45 -11.56 1.79 29.57
N ASP A 46 -12.15 1.06 28.64
CA ASP A 46 -11.62 -0.21 28.15
C ASP A 46 -10.60 -0.02 27.01
N TYR A 47 -9.61 -0.91 26.92
CA TYR A 47 -8.55 -0.82 25.89
C TYR A 47 -8.90 -1.53 24.58
N VAL A 48 -10.00 -2.29 24.54
CA VAL A 48 -10.40 -3.12 23.40
C VAL A 48 -11.69 -2.58 22.80
N GLY A 49 -11.77 -2.54 21.47
CA GLY A 49 -12.97 -2.14 20.75
C GLY A 49 -12.97 -0.64 20.41
N ARG A 50 -14.00 0.07 20.84
CA ARG A 50 -14.30 1.44 20.40
C ARG A 50 -13.46 2.54 21.07
N SER A 51 -12.59 2.20 22.01
CA SER A 51 -11.88 3.22 22.77
C SER A 51 -10.89 4.04 21.94
N ALA A 52 -10.58 5.24 22.45
CA ALA A 52 -9.63 6.13 21.79
C ALA A 52 -8.25 5.49 21.59
N VAL A 53 -7.78 4.67 22.54
CA VAL A 53 -6.46 4.04 22.46
C VAL A 53 -6.40 3.02 21.31
N SER A 54 -7.36 2.09 21.24
CA SER A 54 -7.41 1.11 20.15
C SER A 54 -7.66 1.79 18.80
N GLY A 55 -8.48 2.85 18.79
CA GLY A 55 -8.73 3.68 17.63
C GLY A 55 -7.44 4.30 17.08
N VAL A 56 -6.64 4.98 17.92
CA VAL A 56 -5.35 5.57 17.51
C VAL A 56 -4.39 4.51 16.96
N ILE A 57 -4.30 3.35 17.60
CA ILE A 57 -3.47 2.24 17.09
C ILE A 57 -3.96 1.80 15.71
N GLY A 58 -5.27 1.65 15.52
CA GLY A 58 -5.89 1.35 14.23
C GLY A 58 -5.51 2.38 13.15
N LEU A 59 -5.58 3.68 13.49
CA LEU A 59 -5.19 4.75 12.58
C LEU A 59 -3.71 4.67 12.17
N LEU A 60 -2.81 4.35 13.12
CA LEU A 60 -1.40 4.18 12.82
C LEU A 60 -1.15 3.01 11.86
N VAL A 61 -1.86 1.90 12.04
CA VAL A 61 -1.75 0.72 11.17
C VAL A 61 -2.28 1.03 9.76
N LEU A 62 -3.43 1.69 9.65
CA LEU A 62 -3.97 2.13 8.35
C LEU A 62 -3.02 3.13 7.68
N GLY A 63 -2.41 4.03 8.46
CA GLY A 63 -1.33 4.93 8.03
C GLY A 63 -0.17 4.21 7.40
N ALA A 64 0.40 3.24 8.11
CA ALA A 64 1.49 2.44 7.61
C ALA A 64 1.11 1.69 6.32
N LEU A 65 -0.11 1.17 6.23
CA LEU A 65 -0.60 0.51 5.01
C LEU A 65 -0.67 1.47 3.82
N VAL A 66 -1.20 2.69 3.99
CA VAL A 66 -1.25 3.69 2.93
C VAL A 66 0.16 4.06 2.47
N VAL A 67 1.08 4.29 3.41
CA VAL A 67 2.49 4.59 3.09
C VAL A 67 3.12 3.46 2.29
N LEU A 68 2.88 2.20 2.67
CA LEU A 68 3.40 1.03 1.96
C LEU A 68 2.84 0.93 0.53
N LEU A 69 1.54 1.17 0.35
CA LEU A 69 0.91 1.18 -0.97
C LEU A 69 1.52 2.28 -1.85
N VAL A 70 1.69 3.49 -1.31
CA VAL A 70 2.30 4.62 -2.04
C VAL A 70 3.74 4.32 -2.41
N ALA A 71 4.55 3.78 -1.49
CA ALA A 71 5.93 3.39 -1.77
C ALA A 71 6.02 2.36 -2.90
N MET A 72 5.14 1.35 -2.89
CA MET A 72 5.05 0.36 -3.96
C MET A 72 4.72 0.99 -5.32
N PHE A 73 3.83 1.99 -5.37
CA PHE A 73 3.54 2.70 -6.61
C PHE A 73 4.70 3.60 -7.07
N GLY A 74 5.46 4.19 -6.13
CA GLY A 74 6.67 4.95 -6.41
C GLY A 74 7.70 4.09 -7.15
N GLU A 75 8.01 2.92 -6.60
CA GLU A 75 8.97 1.94 -7.16
C GLU A 75 8.60 1.44 -8.58
N LEU A 76 7.32 1.50 -8.95
CA LEU A 76 6.84 1.12 -10.27
C LEU A 76 7.00 2.25 -11.31
N GLY A 77 7.21 3.48 -10.84
CA GLY A 77 7.31 4.68 -11.67
C GLY A 77 8.75 5.02 -12.11
N GLU A 78 9.79 4.49 -11.44
CA GLU A 78 11.15 4.67 -11.93
C GLU A 78 11.41 3.86 -13.20
N GLU A 79 11.69 4.57 -14.30
CA GLU A 79 12.24 3.95 -15.51
C GLU A 79 13.70 3.57 -15.24
N GLU A 80 14.00 2.27 -15.29
CA GLU A 80 15.39 1.81 -15.37
C GLU A 80 16.06 2.43 -16.60
N PRO A 81 17.32 2.92 -16.49
CA PRO A 81 18.00 3.56 -17.60
C PRO A 81 17.98 2.61 -18.79
N ALA A 82 17.50 3.14 -19.93
CA ALA A 82 17.43 2.37 -21.16
C ALA A 82 18.81 1.74 -21.42
N PRO A 83 18.87 0.46 -21.88
CA PRO A 83 20.14 -0.15 -22.23
C PRO A 83 20.89 0.77 -23.20
N GLU A 84 22.16 1.04 -22.90
CA GLU A 84 23.02 1.78 -23.81
C GLU A 84 22.97 1.10 -25.18
N SER A 85 22.68 1.88 -26.24
CA SER A 85 22.58 1.34 -27.58
C SER A 85 23.94 0.80 -28.02
N TRP A 86 24.03 -0.49 -28.31
CA TRP A 86 25.20 -1.09 -28.93
C TRP A 86 24.95 -1.37 -30.41
N PRO A 87 25.86 -0.98 -31.33
CA PRO A 87 27.11 -0.25 -31.08
C PRO A 87 26.88 1.25 -30.82
N PRO A 88 27.78 1.93 -30.09
CA PRO A 88 27.71 3.38 -29.87
C PRO A 88 27.79 4.10 -31.22
N THR A 89 26.84 5.01 -31.47
CA THR A 89 26.85 5.91 -32.63
C THR A 89 27.75 7.12 -32.39
#